data_AF-A0A7Y5LDX1-F1
#
_entry.id   AF-A0A7Y5LDX1-F1
#
_cell.length_a   1.000
_cell.length_b   1.000
_cell.length_c   1.000
_cell.angle_alpha   90.00
_cell.angle_beta   90.00
_cell.angle_gamma   90.00
#
_symmetry.space_group_name_H-M   'P 1'
#
loop_
_entity.id
_entity.type
_entity.pdbx_description
1 polymer ?
#
loop_
_entity_poly.entity_id
_entity_poly.type
_entity_poly.pdbx_seq_one_letter_code
_entity_poly.pdbx_strand_id
1 'polypeptide(L)'
;MIKNYLKIAVRNFLKYKMIGLINLFGFSIGIAAFILVARYAVHEWQYDRYHENAGRIFRLVSDIARSPVPVGPAMQAELPGIEKNVRHSQNLDFFINIAPDK
;
A
#
# COMPACT_ATOMS: atom_id res chain seq x y z
N MET A 1 -46.66 -9.83 -5.94
CA MET A 1 -46.16 -11.21 -6.18
C MET A 1 -44.85 -11.52 -5.44
N ILE A 2 -43.86 -10.60 -5.38
CA ILE A 2 -42.57 -10.79 -4.66
C ILE A 2 -42.74 -11.24 -3.19
N LYS A 3 -43.77 -10.73 -2.49
CA LYS A 3 -44.09 -11.12 -1.11
C LYS A 3 -44.36 -12.62 -0.95
N ASN A 4 -44.97 -13.26 -1.95
CA ASN A 4 -45.27 -14.69 -1.89
C ASN A 4 -44.00 -15.52 -2.09
N TYR A 5 -43.15 -15.14 -3.03
CA TYR A 5 -41.84 -15.78 -3.24
C TYR A 5 -40.94 -15.65 -2.01
N LEU A 6 -40.87 -14.46 -1.39
CA LEU A 6 -40.13 -14.28 -0.13
C LEU A 6 -40.68 -15.18 0.99
N LYS A 7 -42.00 -15.27 1.13
CA LYS A 7 -42.65 -16.12 2.15
C LYS A 7 -42.34 -17.61 1.93
N ILE A 8 -42.34 -18.07 0.67
CA ILE A 8 -42.00 -19.45 0.32
C ILE A 8 -40.52 -19.73 0.57
N ALA A 9 -39.63 -18.82 0.15
CA ALA A 9 -38.19 -18.94 0.35
C ALA A 9 -37.82 -19.04 1.84
N VAL A 10 -38.36 -18.15 2.68
CA VAL A 10 -38.15 -18.19 4.14
C VAL A 10 -38.65 -19.50 4.72
N ARG A 11 -39.87 -19.94 4.37
CA ARG A 11 -40.42 -21.22 4.87
C ARG A 11 -39.55 -22.42 4.48
N ASN A 12 -39.01 -22.41 3.26
CA ASN A 12 -38.14 -23.49 2.78
C ASN A 12 -36.77 -23.47 3.48
N PHE A 13 -36.23 -22.28 3.74
CA PHE A 13 -34.96 -22.10 4.45
C PHE A 13 -35.06 -22.57 5.91
N LEU A 14 -36.17 -22.29 6.60
CA LEU A 14 -36.41 -22.82 7.96
C LEU A 14 -36.59 -24.36 7.98
N LYS A 15 -37.20 -24.94 6.93
CA LYS A 15 -37.41 -26.39 6.83
C LYS A 15 -36.08 -27.14 6.64
N TYR A 16 -35.16 -26.61 5.83
CA TYR A 16 -33.85 -27.20 5.56
C TYR A 16 -32.70 -26.43 6.22
N LYS A 17 -32.90 -26.05 7.49
CA LYS A 17 -32.00 -25.16 8.26
C LYS A 17 -30.53 -25.60 8.32
N MET A 18 -30.24 -26.90 8.42
CA MET A 18 -28.85 -27.38 8.51
C MET A 18 -28.08 -27.20 7.19
N ILE A 19 -28.67 -27.63 6.08
CA ILE A 19 -28.06 -27.50 4.74
C ILE A 19 -27.96 -26.03 4.35
N GLY A 20 -29.00 -25.24 4.66
CA GLY A 20 -28.99 -23.78 4.48
C GLY A 20 -27.87 -23.10 5.28
N LEU A 21 -27.63 -23.53 6.52
CA LEU A 21 -26.54 -23.00 7.36
C LEU A 21 -25.18 -23.27 6.73
N ILE A 22 -24.90 -24.54 6.36
CA ILE A 22 -23.61 -24.95 5.80
C ILE A 22 -23.31 -24.16 4.53
N ASN A 23 -24.28 -24.04 3.62
CA ASN A 23 -24.12 -23.30 2.38
C ASN A 23 -23.90 -21.79 2.63
N LEU A 24 -24.65 -21.20 3.57
CA LEU A 24 -24.51 -19.78 3.91
C LEU A 24 -23.16 -19.48 4.56
N PHE A 25 -22.70 -20.32 5.49
CA PHE A 25 -21.42 -20.17 6.15
C PHE A 25 -20.25 -20.39 5.19
N GLY A 26 -20.29 -21.45 4.37
CA GLY A 26 -19.26 -21.71 3.36
C GLY A 26 -19.13 -20.54 2.37
N PHE A 27 -20.26 -20.03 1.88
CA PHE A 27 -20.26 -18.88 0.99
C PHE A 27 -19.79 -17.58 1.66
N SER A 28 -20.23 -17.32 2.90
CA SER A 28 -19.83 -16.13 3.66
C SER A 28 -18.32 -16.12 3.94
N ILE A 29 -17.76 -17.26 4.34
CA ILE A 29 -16.32 -17.40 4.58
C ILE A 29 -15.54 -17.24 3.27
N GLY A 30 -16.01 -17.83 2.16
CA GLY A 30 -15.37 -17.67 0.85
C GLY A 30 -15.31 -16.22 0.39
N ILE A 31 -16.42 -15.48 0.53
CA ILE A 31 -16.47 -14.05 0.21
C ILE A 31 -15.56 -13.25 1.15
N ALA A 32 -15.59 -13.52 2.45
CA ALA A 32 -14.76 -12.81 3.42
C ALA A 32 -13.26 -12.98 3.12
N ALA A 33 -12.83 -14.21 2.83
CA ALA A 33 -11.45 -14.51 2.44
C ALA A 33 -11.07 -13.79 1.14
N PHE A 34 -11.95 -13.83 0.11
CA PHE A 34 -11.72 -13.12 -1.14
C PHE A 34 -11.56 -11.60 -0.93
N ILE A 35 -12.43 -10.98 -0.13
CA ILE A 35 -12.36 -9.54 0.16
C ILE A 35 -11.06 -9.19 0.87
N LEU A 36 -10.62 -9.99 1.86
CA LEU A 36 -9.37 -9.74 2.58
C LEU A 36 -8.17 -9.76 1.63
N VAL A 37 -8.08 -10.78 0.77
CA VAL A 37 -6.99 -10.89 -0.21
C VAL A 37 -7.06 -9.77 -1.25
N ALA A 38 -8.24 -9.46 -1.76
CA ALA A 38 -8.43 -8.36 -2.72
C ALA A 38 -8.02 -7.01 -2.12
N ARG A 39 -8.36 -6.76 -0.85
CA ARG A 39 -7.95 -5.53 -0.15
C ARG A 39 -6.44 -5.46 0.03
N TYR A 40 -5.79 -6.57 0.37
CA TYR A 40 -4.33 -6.63 0.44
C TYR A 40 -3.68 -6.34 -0.93
N ALA A 41 -4.17 -6.96 -2.00
CA ALA A 41 -3.64 -6.72 -3.34
C ALA A 41 -3.79 -5.26 -3.79
N VAL A 42 -4.95 -4.65 -3.51
CA VAL A 42 -5.18 -3.22 -3.79
C VAL A 42 -4.23 -2.34 -2.98
N HIS A 43 -4.01 -2.66 -1.71
CA HIS A 43 -3.05 -1.95 -0.87
C HIS A 43 -1.64 -2.00 -1.46
N GLU A 44 -1.18 -3.18 -1.88
CA GLU A 44 0.14 -3.36 -2.49
C GLU A 44 0.29 -2.56 -3.78
N TRP A 45 -0.72 -2.57 -4.64
CA TRP A 45 -0.72 -1.76 -5.88
C TRP A 45 -0.80 -0.25 -5.66
N GLN A 46 -1.23 0.19 -4.49
CA GLN A 46 -1.30 1.61 -4.12
C GLN A 46 -0.07 2.07 -3.34
N TYR A 47 0.79 1.15 -2.89
CA TYR A 47 1.95 1.46 -2.05
C TYR A 47 2.86 2.53 -2.68
N ASP A 48 3.20 2.40 -3.96
CA ASP A 48 4.06 3.37 -4.66
C ASP A 48 3.36 4.67 -5.07
N ARG A 49 2.03 4.77 -4.88
CA ARG A 49 1.19 5.88 -5.38
C ARG A 49 0.62 6.77 -4.28
N TYR A 50 1.19 6.74 -3.08
CA TYR A 50 0.68 7.53 -1.95
C TYR A 50 1.00 9.03 -2.03
N HIS A 51 2.03 9.43 -2.79
CA HIS A 51 2.45 10.83 -2.94
C HIS A 51 1.76 11.55 -4.09
N GLU A 52 1.47 12.84 -3.90
CA GLU A 52 1.09 13.73 -4.99
C GLU A 52 2.24 13.79 -6.02
N ASN A 53 1.92 13.56 -7.30
CA ASN A 53 2.89 13.42 -8.40
C ASN A 53 3.81 12.17 -8.33
N ALA A 54 3.34 11.05 -7.76
CA ALA A 54 4.10 9.78 -7.70
C ALA A 54 4.80 9.36 -9.01
N GLY A 55 4.20 9.62 -10.18
CA GLY A 55 4.80 9.29 -11.48
C GLY A 55 6.06 10.11 -11.86
N ARG A 56 6.41 11.13 -11.07
CA ARG A 56 7.60 11.98 -11.26
C ARG A 56 8.65 11.78 -10.17
N ILE A 57 8.40 10.89 -9.20
CA ILE A 57 9.30 10.61 -8.08
C ILE A 57 10.12 9.37 -8.45
N PHE A 58 11.44 9.52 -8.49
CA PHE A 58 12.36 8.45 -8.82
C PHE A 58 13.39 8.26 -7.71
N ARG A 59 13.79 7.01 -7.47
CA ARG A 59 14.85 6.67 -6.51
C ARG A 59 16.19 6.59 -7.23
N LEU A 60 17.19 7.28 -6.70
CA LEU A 60 18.58 7.11 -7.13
C LEU A 60 19.07 5.73 -6.67
N VAL A 61 19.50 4.90 -7.62
CA VAL A 61 20.08 3.57 -7.39
C VAL A 61 21.55 3.64 -7.76
N SER A 62 22.41 3.21 -6.85
CA SER A 62 23.86 3.15 -7.05
C SER A 62 24.42 1.90 -6.39
N ASP A 63 25.54 1.37 -6.91
CA ASP A 63 26.23 0.21 -6.33
C ASP A 63 26.85 0.48 -4.96
N ILE A 64 26.95 1.76 -4.56
CA ILE A 64 27.35 2.16 -3.23
C ILE A 64 26.14 2.14 -2.28
N ALA A 65 26.34 1.58 -1.08
CA ALA A 65 25.28 1.39 -0.09
C ALA A 65 24.57 2.67 0.34
N ARG A 66 25.23 3.84 0.25
CA ARG A 66 24.64 5.16 0.47
C ARG A 66 25.25 6.16 -0.51
N SER A 67 24.39 6.91 -1.21
CA SER A 67 24.84 8.06 -1.98
C SER A 67 25.44 9.13 -1.04
N PRO A 68 26.59 9.72 -1.39
CA PRO A 68 27.16 10.84 -0.64
C PRO A 68 26.15 11.99 -0.50
N VAL A 69 26.25 12.74 0.61
CA VAL A 69 25.42 13.94 0.86
C VAL A 69 25.34 14.91 -0.32
N PRO A 70 26.44 15.25 -1.01
CA PRO A 70 26.36 16.26 -2.06
C PRO A 70 25.66 15.79 -3.33
N VAL A 71 25.37 14.50 -3.52
CA VAL A 71 24.81 13.99 -4.78
C VAL A 71 23.46 14.62 -5.09
N GLY A 72 22.53 14.69 -4.13
CA GLY A 72 21.21 15.28 -4.35
C GLY A 72 21.28 16.75 -4.80
N PRO A 73 21.94 17.63 -4.03
CA PRO A 73 22.14 19.03 -4.41
C PRO A 73 22.91 19.24 -5.71
N ALA A 74 23.98 18.47 -5.95
CA ALA A 74 24.77 18.57 -7.18
C ALA A 74 23.93 18.19 -8.41
N MET A 75 23.17 17.11 -8.33
CA MET A 75 22.27 16.69 -9.41
C MET A 75 21.22 17.76 -9.72
N GLN A 76 20.66 18.43 -8.72
CA GLN A 76 19.69 19.51 -8.94
C GLN A 76 20.35 20.75 -9.58
N ALA A 77 21.62 21.02 -9.31
CA ALA A 77 22.35 22.15 -9.88
C ALA A 77 22.84 21.88 -11.32
N GLU A 78 23.26 20.64 -11.61
CA GLU A 78 23.96 20.29 -12.85
C GLU A 78 23.06 19.60 -13.90
N LEU A 79 21.94 18.97 -13.51
CA LEU A 79 21.09 18.21 -14.43
C LEU A 79 19.75 18.92 -14.71
N PRO A 80 19.42 19.20 -15.99
CA PRO A 80 18.12 19.73 -16.35
C PRO A 80 17.01 18.69 -16.13
N GLY A 81 15.91 19.09 -15.50
CA GLY A 81 14.73 18.24 -15.26
C GLY A 81 14.57 17.73 -13.82
N ILE A 82 15.56 17.96 -12.94
CA ILE A 82 15.46 17.65 -11.51
C ILE A 82 14.93 18.87 -10.76
N GLU A 83 13.64 18.87 -10.42
CA GLU A 83 13.00 20.01 -9.75
C GLU A 83 13.33 20.09 -8.26
N LYS A 84 13.31 18.94 -7.57
CA LYS A 84 13.51 18.82 -6.13
C LYS A 84 14.20 17.52 -5.81
N ASN A 85 15.05 17.55 -4.80
CA ASN A 85 15.66 16.35 -4.23
C ASN A 85 15.25 16.20 -2.77
N VAL A 86 15.15 14.96 -2.30
CA VAL A 86 14.95 14.62 -0.89
C VAL A 86 15.87 13.46 -0.56
N ARG A 87 16.55 13.55 0.57
CA ARG A 87 17.35 12.45 1.10
C ARG A 87 16.60 11.76 2.23
N HIS A 88 16.31 10.49 2.05
CA HIS A 88 15.82 9.63 3.12
C HIS A 88 17.01 8.94 3.80
N SER A 89 17.32 9.36 5.03
CA SER A 89 18.36 8.76 5.86
C SER A 89 17.67 7.92 6.95
N GLN A 90 17.69 6.59 6.82
CA GLN A 90 17.25 5.75 7.93
C GLN A 90 18.37 5.71 8.98
N ASN A 91 18.17 6.43 10.07
CA ASN A 91 18.99 6.52 11.29
C ASN A 91 20.51 6.64 11.08
N LEU A 92 21.04 7.85 11.28
CA LEU A 92 22.37 8.10 11.85
C LEU A 92 22.46 9.61 12.10
N ASP A 93 22.35 10.01 13.37
CA ASP A 93 22.68 11.35 13.83
C ASP A 93 24.16 11.61 13.51
N PHE A 94 24.43 12.45 12.52
CA PHE A 94 25.79 12.87 12.21
C PHE A 94 26.13 14.09 13.06
N PHE A 95 26.74 13.85 14.22
CA PHE A 95 27.39 14.90 15.00
C PHE A 95 28.75 15.20 14.35
N ILE A 96 28.88 16.35 13.71
CA ILE A 96 30.17 16.86 13.24
C ILE A 96 30.68 17.83 14.31
N ASN A 97 31.70 17.40 15.07
CA ASN A 97 32.46 18.30 15.92
C ASN A 97 33.55 18.95 15.06
N ILE A 98 33.37 20.23 14.74
CA ILE A 98 34.40 21.03 14.08
C ILE A 98 35.31 21.55 15.19
N ALA A 99 36.56 21.06 15.22
CA ALA A 99 37.58 21.62 16.11
C ALA A 99 37.80 23.10 15.74
N PRO A 100 37.89 24.01 16.71
CA PRO A 100 38.20 25.40 16.41
C PRO A 100 39.61 25.46 15.83
N ASP A 101 39.69 26.14 14.68
CA ASP A 101 40.92 26.44 13.95
C ASP A 101 41.97 27.04 14.90
N LYS A 102 43.23 26.62 14.76
CA LYS A 102 44.36 27.21 15.49
C LYS A 102 44.94 28.37 14.70
#